data_AF-A0AA38JGL7-F1
#
_entry.id   AF-A0AA38JGL7-F1
#
_cell.length_a   1.000
_cell.length_b   1.000
_cell.length_c   1.000
_cell.angle_alpha   90.00
_cell.angle_beta   90.00
_cell.angle_gamma   90.00
#
_symmetry.space_group_name_H-M   'P 1'
#
loop_
_entity.id
_entity.type
_entity.pdbx_description
1 polymer ?
#
loop_
_entity_poly.entity_id
_entity_poly.type
_entity_poly.pdbx_seq_one_letter_code
_entity_poly.pdbx_strand_id
1 'polypeptide(L)'
;MARSDRTSEFLDAVQSSITLLPDIPRRNPQKLKDREREEASLGKEYIANAYTVLKSINKLTRMLSSIRKPYLNIDPRSGPSQYQETKLIDFSEDSSWGNVRQLSNEQRDQIDIHSRQILTRCSDNIKQMEASEKKRAEHVLSQVNRLTRLLPARLRQDASSISSDFIAAHHSSITWYLSRRLAEASQKQKEMQEERVKRELERSRTLGSGAGLEALNMTSNDALRTQYASGPRASTSSSWLGDASSSFIAATIGVPATDETYRPGPSSPVPDTVPPSDDEDDFELSSSQILQFETENANILRSVQETLDSVHQAESRLMEISALQMELVEHLTKQTELTDQLYEDAIASTSMVEKGNVQLREARRRSKDSRLFILVFFILSSLSLLFLHYY
;
A
#
# COMPACT_ATOMS: atom_id res chain seq x y z
N MET A 1 -26.87 -37.42 -13.48
CA MET A 1 -27.94 -36.58 -14.06
C MET A 1 -27.38 -35.88 -15.28
N ALA A 2 -27.80 -36.28 -16.48
CA ALA A 2 -27.42 -35.59 -17.72
C ALA A 2 -28.12 -34.22 -17.78
N ARG A 3 -27.38 -33.14 -17.99
CA ARG A 3 -27.95 -31.80 -18.19
C ARG A 3 -28.55 -31.77 -19.60
N SER A 4 -29.87 -31.71 -19.71
CA SER A 4 -30.55 -31.48 -20.98
C SER A 4 -30.40 -30.01 -21.36
N ASP A 5 -29.96 -29.77 -22.59
CA ASP A 5 -29.89 -28.43 -23.17
C ASP A 5 -31.33 -27.98 -23.51
N ARG A 6 -31.83 -26.96 -22.81
CA ARG A 6 -33.17 -26.38 -23.00
C ARG A 6 -33.13 -25.02 -23.70
N THR A 7 -32.02 -24.69 -24.37
CA THR A 7 -31.83 -23.37 -24.98
C THR A 7 -32.88 -23.09 -26.06
N SER A 8 -33.30 -24.09 -26.84
CA SER A 8 -34.35 -23.94 -27.86
C SER A 8 -35.74 -23.68 -27.25
N GLU A 9 -36.12 -24.46 -26.23
CA GLU A 9 -37.39 -24.30 -25.52
C GLU A 9 -37.49 -22.91 -24.84
N PHE A 10 -36.37 -22.40 -24.33
CA PHE A 10 -36.27 -21.04 -23.81
C PHE A 10 -36.47 -19.98 -24.91
N LEU A 11 -35.87 -20.15 -26.08
CA LEU A 11 -36.02 -19.21 -27.21
C LEU A 11 -37.47 -19.15 -27.72
N ASP A 12 -38.16 -20.29 -27.82
CA ASP A 12 -39.57 -20.35 -28.22
C ASP A 12 -40.50 -19.70 -27.18
N ALA A 13 -40.21 -19.90 -25.89
CA ALA A 13 -40.93 -19.24 -24.80
C ALA A 13 -40.71 -17.71 -24.81
N VAL A 14 -39.50 -17.24 -25.13
CA VAL A 14 -39.21 -15.81 -25.26
C VAL A 14 -39.96 -15.22 -26.46
N GLN A 15 -39.94 -15.85 -27.64
CA GLN A 15 -40.67 -15.35 -28.82
C GLN A 15 -42.18 -15.28 -28.57
N SER A 16 -42.78 -16.31 -27.99
CA SER A 16 -44.20 -16.31 -27.65
C SER A 16 -44.54 -15.20 -26.63
N SER A 17 -43.67 -14.96 -25.64
CA SER A 17 -43.87 -13.86 -24.68
C SER A 17 -43.78 -12.45 -25.31
N ILE A 18 -42.90 -12.26 -26.31
CA ILE A 18 -42.74 -11.00 -27.04
C ILE A 18 -44.01 -10.67 -27.82
N THR A 19 -44.65 -11.66 -28.44
CA THR A 19 -45.90 -11.45 -29.21
C THR A 19 -47.10 -11.09 -28.33
N LEU A 20 -47.05 -11.35 -27.02
CA LEU A 20 -48.14 -11.08 -26.08
C LEU A 20 -48.04 -9.71 -25.39
N LEU A 21 -46.94 -8.97 -25.58
CA LEU A 21 -46.75 -7.65 -24.99
C LEU A 21 -47.43 -6.57 -25.87
N PRO A 22 -48.33 -5.75 -25.32
CA PRO A 22 -48.93 -4.65 -26.08
C PRO A 22 -47.86 -3.60 -26.44
N ASP A 23 -47.87 -3.12 -27.67
CA ASP A 23 -47.00 -2.04 -28.15
C ASP A 23 -47.31 -0.75 -27.37
N ILE A 24 -46.50 -0.49 -26.33
CA ILE A 24 -46.55 0.78 -25.61
C ILE A 24 -45.98 1.84 -26.56
N PRO A 25 -46.67 2.97 -26.82
CA PRO A 25 -46.19 4.01 -27.72
C PRO A 25 -44.85 4.54 -27.21
N ARG A 26 -43.79 4.18 -27.93
CA ARG A 26 -42.40 4.42 -27.55
C ARG A 26 -42.12 5.91 -27.63
N ARG A 27 -41.75 6.50 -26.50
CA ARG A 27 -40.97 7.74 -26.44
C ARG A 27 -39.78 7.59 -27.38
N ASN A 28 -39.49 8.63 -28.16
CA ASN A 28 -38.53 8.67 -29.27
C ASN A 28 -37.35 7.64 -29.15
N PRO A 29 -37.40 6.50 -29.87
CA PRO A 29 -36.57 5.32 -29.59
C PRO A 29 -35.07 5.53 -29.84
N GLN A 30 -34.71 6.51 -30.67
CA GLN A 30 -33.33 6.88 -30.94
C GLN A 30 -32.62 7.37 -29.66
N LYS A 31 -33.28 8.27 -28.91
CA LYS A 31 -32.71 8.93 -27.73
C LYS A 31 -32.54 7.98 -26.54
N LEU A 32 -33.28 6.89 -26.49
CA LEU A 32 -33.13 5.83 -25.47
C LEU A 32 -31.93 4.93 -25.79
N LYS A 33 -31.76 4.53 -27.06
CA LYS A 33 -30.61 3.71 -27.49
C LYS A 33 -29.28 4.42 -27.31
N ASP A 34 -29.20 5.72 -27.59
CA ASP A 34 -27.96 6.49 -27.42
C ASP A 34 -27.56 6.57 -25.93
N ARG A 35 -28.54 6.70 -25.03
CA ARG A 35 -28.32 6.73 -23.57
C ARG A 35 -27.86 5.39 -23.00
N GLU A 36 -28.46 4.29 -23.45
CA GLU A 36 -28.05 2.94 -23.04
C GLU A 36 -26.62 2.62 -23.52
N ARG A 37 -26.24 3.11 -24.69
CA ARG A 37 -24.87 2.97 -25.21
C ARG A 37 -23.86 3.75 -24.38
N GLU A 38 -24.19 4.97 -23.96
CA GLU A 38 -23.33 5.78 -23.08
C GLU A 38 -23.13 5.12 -21.71
N GLU A 39 -24.20 4.65 -21.07
CA GLU A 39 -24.11 3.94 -19.78
C GLU A 39 -23.28 2.64 -19.89
N ALA A 40 -23.49 1.86 -20.96
CA ALA A 40 -22.70 0.65 -21.21
C ALA A 40 -21.23 0.97 -21.51
N SER A 41 -20.93 2.12 -22.13
CA SER A 41 -19.55 2.56 -22.36
C SER A 41 -18.85 2.92 -21.06
N LEU A 42 -19.52 3.68 -20.18
CA LEU A 42 -18.99 4.06 -18.87
C LEU A 42 -18.72 2.83 -18.00
N GLY A 43 -19.64 1.86 -17.99
CA GLY A 43 -19.43 0.59 -17.27
C GLY A 43 -18.25 -0.21 -17.82
N LYS A 44 -18.08 -0.27 -19.14
CA LYS A 44 -16.93 -0.96 -19.76
C LYS A 44 -15.60 -0.29 -19.43
N GLU A 45 -15.56 1.04 -19.46
CA GLU A 45 -14.37 1.81 -19.08
C GLU A 45 -14.01 1.57 -17.61
N TYR A 46 -15.00 1.61 -16.71
CA TYR A 46 -14.83 1.33 -15.29
C TYR A 46 -14.19 -0.05 -15.06
N ILE A 47 -14.74 -1.11 -15.68
CA ILE A 47 -14.23 -2.48 -15.52
C ILE A 47 -12.84 -2.64 -16.14
N ALA A 48 -12.55 -2.02 -17.29
CA ALA A 48 -11.24 -2.05 -17.91
C ALA A 48 -10.16 -1.40 -17.02
N ASN A 49 -10.49 -0.27 -16.39
CA ASN A 49 -9.64 0.39 -15.41
C ASN A 49 -9.41 -0.50 -14.17
N ALA A 50 -10.47 -1.16 -13.67
CA ALA A 50 -10.39 -2.09 -12.54
C ALA A 50 -9.37 -3.22 -12.79
N TYR A 51 -9.42 -3.86 -13.96
CA TYR A 51 -8.47 -4.91 -14.33
C TYR A 51 -7.04 -4.39 -14.47
N THR A 52 -6.86 -3.17 -14.97
CA THR A 52 -5.55 -2.54 -15.11
C THR A 52 -4.92 -2.28 -13.74
N VAL A 53 -5.71 -1.77 -12.79
CA VAL A 53 -5.30 -1.57 -11.39
C VAL A 53 -4.97 -2.92 -10.74
N LEU A 54 -5.84 -3.93 -10.88
CA LEU A 54 -5.62 -5.26 -10.32
C LEU A 54 -4.32 -5.90 -10.84
N LYS A 55 -4.07 -5.80 -12.15
CA LYS A 55 -2.84 -6.31 -12.77
C LYS A 55 -1.60 -5.62 -12.19
N SER A 56 -1.67 -4.30 -12.01
CA SER A 56 -0.58 -3.49 -11.45
C SER A 56 -0.30 -3.86 -9.98
N ILE A 57 -1.34 -3.97 -9.15
CA ILE A 57 -1.21 -4.37 -7.75
C ILE A 57 -0.64 -5.79 -7.62
N ASN A 58 -1.11 -6.74 -8.45
CA ASN A 58 -0.60 -8.11 -8.44
C ASN A 58 0.88 -8.18 -8.86
N LYS A 59 1.27 -7.43 -9.89
CA LYS A 59 2.68 -7.31 -10.31
C LYS A 59 3.55 -6.76 -9.18
N LEU A 60 3.13 -5.65 -8.57
CA LEU A 60 3.83 -5.04 -7.46
C LEU A 60 3.95 -6.01 -6.27
N THR A 61 2.87 -6.65 -5.88
CA THR A 61 2.86 -7.59 -4.74
C THR A 61 3.81 -8.77 -4.98
N ARG A 62 3.83 -9.32 -6.20
CA ARG A 62 4.77 -10.39 -6.58
C ARG A 62 6.21 -9.91 -6.55
N MET A 63 6.48 -8.75 -7.14
CA MET A 63 7.80 -8.11 -7.13
C MET A 63 8.30 -7.92 -5.68
N LEU A 64 7.53 -7.24 -4.82
CA LEU A 64 7.87 -7.01 -3.40
C LEU A 64 8.15 -8.32 -2.65
N SER A 65 7.36 -9.37 -2.91
CA SER A 65 7.58 -10.68 -2.27
C SER A 65 8.87 -11.37 -2.73
N SER A 66 9.24 -11.24 -4.01
CA SER A 66 10.45 -11.84 -4.57
C SER A 66 11.72 -11.14 -4.09
N ILE A 67 11.69 -9.82 -4.01
CA ILE A 67 12.85 -9.01 -3.65
C ILE A 67 13.03 -8.84 -2.14
N ARG A 68 12.07 -9.25 -1.31
CA ARG A 68 12.13 -9.03 0.16
C ARG A 68 13.47 -9.47 0.77
N LYS A 69 13.94 -10.68 0.45
CA LYS A 69 15.22 -11.20 0.98
C LYS A 69 16.44 -10.39 0.49
N PRO A 70 16.68 -10.25 -0.83
CA PRO A 70 17.83 -9.48 -1.31
C PRO A 70 17.76 -8.00 -0.94
N TYR A 71 16.56 -7.44 -0.74
CA TYR A 71 16.34 -6.06 -0.32
C TYR A 71 16.79 -5.82 1.13
N LEU A 72 16.44 -6.72 2.05
CA LEU A 72 16.76 -6.59 3.48
C LEU A 72 18.21 -6.97 3.83
N ASN A 73 18.89 -7.73 2.97
CA ASN A 73 20.28 -8.13 3.18
C ASN A 73 21.22 -6.94 2.88
N ILE A 74 21.70 -6.26 3.92
CA ILE A 74 22.70 -5.18 3.84
C ILE A 74 24.06 -5.76 4.27
N ASP A 75 24.63 -6.66 3.47
CA ASP A 75 25.95 -7.25 3.78
C ASP A 75 27.09 -6.38 3.23
N PRO A 76 28.05 -5.93 4.07
CA PRO A 76 29.22 -5.15 3.65
C PRO A 76 30.31 -6.01 2.99
N ARG A 77 30.20 -7.34 3.02
CA ARG A 77 31.20 -8.27 2.43
C ARG A 77 31.12 -8.38 0.90
N SER A 78 30.66 -7.34 0.22
CA SER A 78 31.00 -7.14 -1.19
C SER A 78 32.47 -6.74 -1.25
N GLY A 79 33.35 -7.74 -1.22
CA GLY A 79 34.66 -7.57 -1.81
C GLY A 79 34.51 -7.13 -3.28
N PRO A 80 35.53 -6.53 -3.89
CA PRO A 80 35.48 -6.10 -5.27
C PRO A 80 35.44 -7.34 -6.17
N SER A 81 34.26 -7.94 -6.30
CA SER A 81 33.96 -8.94 -7.32
C SER A 81 33.89 -8.20 -8.64
N GLN A 82 35.06 -8.08 -9.26
CA GLN A 82 35.20 -7.92 -10.69
C GLN A 82 34.21 -8.89 -11.37
N TYR A 83 33.31 -8.39 -12.21
CA TYR A 83 32.22 -9.11 -12.88
C TYR A 83 30.96 -9.35 -12.04
N GLN A 84 30.36 -8.31 -11.47
CA GLN A 84 28.90 -8.30 -11.34
C GLN A 84 28.34 -7.31 -12.35
N GLU A 85 28.00 -7.85 -13.51
CA GLU A 85 27.28 -7.17 -14.58
C GLU A 85 26.09 -6.44 -13.95
N THR A 86 26.13 -5.11 -13.98
CA THR A 86 25.04 -4.23 -13.58
C THR A 86 23.90 -4.45 -14.55
N LYS A 87 23.18 -5.57 -14.42
CA LYS A 87 21.93 -5.77 -15.16
C LYS A 87 21.02 -4.62 -14.78
N LEU A 88 20.80 -3.76 -15.78
CA LEU A 88 19.82 -2.70 -15.73
C LEU A 88 18.50 -3.37 -15.35
N ILE A 89 17.98 -3.03 -14.19
CA ILE A 89 16.78 -3.65 -13.66
C ILE A 89 15.63 -3.19 -14.57
N ASP A 90 15.21 -4.06 -15.50
CA ASP A 90 14.04 -3.79 -16.32
C ASP A 90 12.78 -4.02 -15.47
N PHE A 91 12.17 -2.91 -15.05
CA PHE A 91 10.93 -2.89 -14.29
C PHE A 91 9.70 -3.38 -15.09
N SER A 92 9.86 -3.60 -16.40
CA SER A 92 8.81 -4.04 -17.32
C SER A 92 8.60 -5.55 -17.29
N GLU A 93 9.64 -6.32 -16.98
CA GLU A 93 9.67 -7.77 -17.18
C GLU A 93 9.49 -8.56 -15.86
N ASP A 94 8.44 -9.38 -15.79
CA ASP A 94 8.02 -10.07 -14.56
C ASP A 94 9.02 -11.16 -14.11
N SER A 95 9.94 -11.59 -14.98
CA SER A 95 10.90 -12.68 -14.73
C SER A 95 12.23 -12.23 -14.10
N SER A 96 12.51 -10.92 -14.08
CA SER A 96 13.82 -10.40 -13.68
C SER A 96 14.08 -10.47 -12.17
N TRP A 97 13.05 -10.57 -11.35
CA TRP A 97 13.17 -10.40 -9.90
C TRP A 97 13.47 -11.69 -9.11
N GLY A 98 13.21 -12.86 -9.68
CA GLY A 98 13.46 -14.15 -9.01
C GLY A 98 14.94 -14.54 -8.89
N ASN A 99 15.80 -13.95 -9.73
CA ASN A 99 17.22 -14.31 -9.83
C ASN A 99 18.15 -13.30 -9.14
N VAL A 100 17.62 -12.22 -8.57
CA VAL A 100 18.42 -11.17 -7.94
C VAL A 100 18.84 -11.62 -6.55
N ARG A 101 20.11 -12.03 -6.41
CA ARG A 101 20.65 -12.52 -5.13
C ARG A 101 21.07 -11.39 -4.19
N GLN A 102 21.47 -10.24 -4.74
CA GLN A 102 21.96 -9.07 -4.02
C GLN A 102 21.54 -7.80 -4.76
N LEU A 103 21.24 -6.75 -4.00
CA LEU A 103 20.91 -5.41 -4.50
C LEU A 103 21.93 -4.39 -3.96
N SER A 104 22.31 -3.41 -4.78
CA SER A 104 23.05 -2.23 -4.31
C SER A 104 22.12 -1.24 -3.61
N ASN A 105 22.68 -0.29 -2.83
CA ASN A 105 21.86 0.73 -2.15
C ASN A 105 21.04 1.56 -3.15
N GLU A 106 21.68 1.97 -4.24
CA GLU A 106 21.05 2.70 -5.35
C GLU A 106 19.90 1.90 -5.99
N GLN A 107 20.07 0.60 -6.22
CA GLN A 107 19.00 -0.24 -6.76
C GLN A 107 17.82 -0.38 -5.80
N ARG A 108 18.07 -0.45 -4.48
CA ARG A 108 17.00 -0.44 -3.47
C ARG A 108 16.22 0.88 -3.51
N ASP A 109 16.91 2.00 -3.68
CA ASP A 109 16.30 3.32 -3.80
C ASP A 109 15.42 3.45 -5.04
N GLN A 110 15.88 2.93 -6.18
CA GLN A 110 15.08 2.88 -7.40
C GLN A 110 13.83 2.01 -7.26
N ILE A 111 13.94 0.87 -6.57
CA ILE A 111 12.81 -0.01 -6.24
C ILE A 111 11.79 0.74 -5.38
N ASP A 112 12.24 1.51 -4.38
CA ASP A 112 11.36 2.29 -3.51
C ASP A 112 10.61 3.38 -4.27
N ILE A 113 11.31 4.11 -5.16
CA ILE A 113 10.72 5.15 -6.00
C ILE A 113 9.69 4.52 -6.95
N HIS A 114 10.04 3.44 -7.62
CA HIS A 114 9.15 2.76 -8.57
C HIS A 114 7.91 2.17 -7.87
N SER A 115 8.08 1.53 -6.71
CA SER A 115 6.97 0.97 -5.93
C SER A 115 6.00 2.07 -5.51
N ARG A 116 6.51 3.21 -5.05
CA ARG A 116 5.71 4.40 -4.70
C ARG A 116 4.93 4.92 -5.91
N GLN A 117 5.58 5.08 -7.06
CA GLN A 117 4.92 5.54 -8.29
C GLN A 117 3.77 4.62 -8.69
N ILE A 118 3.94 3.30 -8.59
CA ILE A 118 2.86 2.33 -8.85
C ILE A 118 1.73 2.50 -7.84
N LEU A 119 2.01 2.64 -6.55
CA LEU A 119 0.99 2.82 -5.52
C LEU A 119 0.18 4.09 -5.75
N THR A 120 0.84 5.23 -6.00
CA THR A 120 0.18 6.51 -6.29
C THR A 120 -0.68 6.41 -7.55
N ARG A 121 -0.13 5.85 -8.64
CA ARG A 121 -0.88 5.65 -9.89
C ARG A 121 -2.10 4.74 -9.69
N CYS A 122 -1.99 3.68 -8.90
CA CYS A 122 -3.12 2.82 -8.58
C CYS A 122 -4.18 3.59 -7.76
N SER A 123 -3.77 4.40 -6.78
CA SER A 123 -4.65 5.25 -5.99
C SER A 123 -5.41 6.25 -6.88
N ASP A 124 -4.72 6.93 -7.79
CA ASP A 124 -5.33 7.90 -8.70
C ASP A 124 -6.32 7.24 -9.66
N ASN A 125 -5.99 6.05 -10.18
CA ASN A 125 -6.91 5.28 -11.01
C ASN A 125 -8.16 4.84 -10.23
N ILE A 126 -8.02 4.47 -8.95
CA ILE A 126 -9.15 4.15 -8.07
C ILE A 126 -10.05 5.38 -7.87
N LYS A 127 -9.45 6.57 -7.61
CA LYS A 127 -10.20 7.84 -7.53
C LYS A 127 -10.92 8.17 -8.84
N GLN A 128 -10.28 7.89 -9.99
CA GLN A 128 -10.91 8.06 -11.31
C GLN A 128 -12.08 7.10 -11.51
N MET A 129 -11.94 5.84 -11.08
CA MET A 129 -13.01 4.84 -11.12
C MET A 129 -14.22 5.31 -10.29
N GLU A 130 -14.01 5.82 -9.09
CA GLU A 130 -15.07 6.40 -8.26
C GLU A 130 -15.74 7.61 -8.91
N ALA A 131 -14.95 8.50 -9.52
CA ALA A 131 -15.48 9.63 -10.26
C ALA A 131 -16.34 9.18 -11.46
N SER A 132 -15.94 8.11 -12.16
CA SER A 132 -16.72 7.54 -13.25
C SER A 132 -18.03 6.89 -12.77
N GLU A 133 -18.03 6.24 -11.60
CA GLU A 133 -19.25 5.71 -11.00
C GLU A 133 -20.18 6.82 -10.52
N LYS A 134 -19.63 7.90 -9.96
CA LYS A 134 -20.43 9.09 -9.61
C LYS A 134 -21.10 9.70 -10.84
N LYS A 135 -20.39 9.81 -11.97
CA LYS A 135 -20.97 10.26 -13.25
C LYS A 135 -22.09 9.34 -13.72
N ARG A 136 -21.93 8.02 -13.56
CA ARG A 136 -22.99 7.05 -13.89
C ARG A 136 -24.21 7.25 -12.99
N ALA A 137 -24.01 7.39 -11.68
CA ALA A 137 -25.09 7.64 -10.73
C ALA A 137 -25.83 8.96 -11.04
N GLU A 138 -25.11 10.04 -11.37
CA GLU A 138 -25.71 11.30 -11.81
C GLU A 138 -26.49 11.15 -13.12
N HIS A 139 -25.95 10.38 -14.07
CA HIS A 139 -26.64 10.08 -15.33
C HIS A 139 -27.96 9.33 -15.06
N VAL A 140 -27.96 8.32 -14.20
CA VAL A 140 -29.16 7.58 -13.77
C VAL A 140 -30.17 8.51 -13.06
N LEU A 141 -29.70 9.36 -12.15
CA LEU A 141 -30.56 10.34 -11.46
C LEU A 141 -31.16 11.37 -12.44
N SER A 142 -30.43 11.74 -13.48
CA SER A 142 -30.91 12.64 -14.53
C SER A 142 -31.97 12.00 -15.45
N GLN A 143 -32.01 10.66 -15.53
CA GLN A 143 -33.01 9.93 -16.29
C GLN A 143 -34.40 9.96 -15.62
N VAL A 144 -34.44 10.05 -14.28
CA VAL A 144 -35.70 10.08 -13.52
C VAL A 144 -36.39 11.45 -13.73
N ASN A 145 -37.58 11.44 -14.37
CA ASN A 145 -38.32 12.67 -14.69
C ASN A 145 -38.48 13.59 -13.46
N ARG A 146 -38.39 14.92 -13.64
CA ARG A 146 -38.51 15.89 -12.52
C ARG A 146 -39.81 15.73 -11.70
N LEU A 147 -40.89 15.24 -12.32
CA LEU A 147 -42.17 14.99 -11.65
C LEU A 147 -42.17 13.68 -10.83
N THR A 148 -41.43 12.66 -11.27
CA THR A 148 -41.28 11.43 -10.46
C THR A 148 -40.37 11.67 -9.25
N ARG A 149 -39.64 12.79 -9.19
CA ARG A 149 -38.93 13.26 -7.99
C ARG A 149 -39.87 13.58 -6.82
N LEU A 150 -41.11 13.95 -7.11
CA LEU A 150 -42.12 14.34 -6.12
C LEU A 150 -42.93 13.13 -5.62
N LEU A 151 -42.80 11.98 -6.27
CA LEU A 151 -43.47 10.76 -5.83
C LEU A 151 -42.74 10.12 -4.63
N PRO A 152 -43.47 9.48 -3.71
CA PRO A 152 -42.88 8.71 -2.63
C PRO A 152 -41.91 7.66 -3.19
N ALA A 153 -40.76 7.46 -2.53
CA ALA A 153 -39.73 6.49 -2.92
C ALA A 153 -40.29 5.09 -3.21
N ARG A 154 -41.37 4.70 -2.52
CA ARG A 154 -42.09 3.43 -2.69
C ARG A 154 -42.70 3.20 -4.07
N LEU A 155 -42.94 4.26 -4.86
CA LEU A 155 -43.53 4.18 -6.21
C LEU A 155 -42.49 4.45 -7.33
N ARG A 156 -41.22 4.64 -6.97
CA ARG A 156 -40.14 5.05 -7.89
C ARG A 156 -39.22 3.91 -8.32
N GLN A 157 -39.42 2.70 -7.80
CA GLN A 157 -38.61 1.52 -8.12
C GLN A 157 -39.06 0.90 -9.46
N ASP A 158 -38.60 1.49 -10.56
CA ASP A 158 -38.65 0.86 -11.88
C ASP A 158 -37.55 -0.21 -12.00
N ALA A 159 -37.79 -1.26 -12.80
CA ALA A 159 -36.85 -2.36 -12.98
C ALA A 159 -35.44 -1.93 -13.44
N SER A 160 -35.34 -0.82 -14.18
CA SER A 160 -34.06 -0.21 -14.60
C SER A 160 -33.30 0.48 -13.47
N SER A 161 -34.00 0.98 -12.44
CA SER A 161 -33.38 1.55 -11.23
C SER A 161 -32.68 0.47 -10.43
N ILE A 162 -33.27 -0.73 -10.32
CA ILE A 162 -32.73 -1.85 -9.56
C ILE A 162 -31.44 -2.37 -10.17
N SER A 163 -31.42 -2.55 -11.51
CA SER A 163 -30.20 -2.96 -12.19
C SER A 163 -29.09 -1.93 -11.97
N SER A 164 -29.43 -0.64 -11.95
CA SER A 164 -28.47 0.42 -11.64
C SER A 164 -27.97 0.37 -10.19
N ASP A 165 -28.86 0.13 -9.21
CA ASP A 165 -28.49 0.03 -7.79
C ASP A 165 -27.57 -1.18 -7.55
N PHE A 166 -27.85 -2.32 -8.20
CA PHE A 166 -26.98 -3.50 -8.14
C PHE A 166 -25.62 -3.25 -8.80
N ILE A 167 -25.59 -2.57 -9.94
CA ILE A 167 -24.34 -2.18 -10.60
C ILE A 167 -23.54 -1.23 -9.70
N ALA A 168 -24.21 -0.29 -9.01
CA ALA A 168 -23.56 0.62 -8.07
C ALA A 168 -22.93 -0.14 -6.89
N ALA A 169 -23.67 -1.07 -6.28
CA ALA A 169 -23.18 -1.93 -5.22
C ALA A 169 -22.03 -2.84 -5.70
N HIS A 170 -22.10 -3.35 -6.94
CA HIS A 170 -21.04 -4.15 -7.52
C HIS A 170 -19.77 -3.32 -7.77
N HIS A 171 -19.90 -2.12 -8.35
CA HIS A 171 -18.78 -1.21 -8.54
C HIS A 171 -18.18 -0.74 -7.21
N SER A 172 -18.99 -0.39 -6.21
CA SER A 172 -18.45 -0.05 -4.88
C SER A 172 -17.68 -1.22 -4.26
N SER A 173 -18.17 -2.45 -4.40
CA SER A 173 -17.46 -3.65 -3.93
C SER A 173 -16.13 -3.90 -4.66
N ILE A 174 -16.05 -3.61 -5.98
CA ILE A 174 -14.82 -3.71 -6.75
C ILE A 174 -13.81 -2.67 -6.29
N THR A 175 -14.23 -1.40 -6.19
CA THR A 175 -13.39 -0.31 -5.69
C THR A 175 -12.86 -0.65 -4.30
N TRP A 176 -13.74 -1.08 -3.38
CA TRP A 176 -13.34 -1.48 -2.03
C TRP A 176 -12.32 -2.62 -2.04
N TYR A 177 -12.53 -3.66 -2.86
CA TYR A 177 -11.59 -4.77 -3.00
C TYR A 177 -10.21 -4.30 -3.48
N LEU A 178 -10.17 -3.43 -4.48
CA LEU A 178 -8.92 -2.88 -5.01
C LEU A 178 -8.22 -1.97 -3.99
N SER A 179 -8.97 -1.08 -3.32
CA SER A 179 -8.46 -0.22 -2.24
C SER A 179 -7.86 -1.06 -1.11
N ARG A 180 -8.53 -2.13 -0.69
CA ARG A 180 -8.03 -3.06 0.33
C ARG A 180 -6.74 -3.74 -0.09
N ARG A 181 -6.70 -4.26 -1.32
CA ARG A 181 -5.49 -4.89 -1.89
C ARG A 181 -4.33 -3.91 -2.01
N LEU A 182 -4.61 -2.66 -2.38
CA LEU A 182 -3.61 -1.60 -2.46
C LEU A 182 -3.06 -1.27 -1.07
N ALA A 183 -3.93 -1.16 -0.06
CA ALA A 183 -3.53 -0.94 1.34
C ALA A 183 -2.67 -2.09 1.89
N GLU A 184 -3.00 -3.34 1.57
CA GLU A 184 -2.19 -4.52 1.92
C GLU A 184 -0.81 -4.48 1.24
N ALA A 185 -0.73 -4.05 -0.02
CA ALA A 185 0.54 -3.90 -0.73
C ALA A 185 1.39 -2.76 -0.18
N SER A 186 0.78 -1.60 0.14
CA SER A 186 1.48 -0.47 0.76
C SER A 186 2.00 -0.81 2.15
N GLN A 187 1.25 -1.60 2.93
CA GLN A 187 1.68 -2.07 4.25
C GLN A 187 2.95 -2.94 4.13
N LYS A 188 2.99 -3.88 3.18
CA LYS A 188 4.19 -4.70 2.94
C LYS A 188 5.40 -3.87 2.51
N GLN A 189 5.19 -2.85 1.67
CA GLN A 189 6.27 -1.94 1.29
C GLN A 189 6.80 -1.16 2.50
N LYS A 190 5.90 -0.59 3.30
CA LYS A 190 6.27 0.15 4.50
C LYS A 190 7.06 -0.72 5.48
N GLU A 191 6.60 -1.93 5.78
CA GLU A 191 7.30 -2.86 6.67
C GLU A 191 8.75 -3.10 6.19
N MET A 192 8.96 -3.29 4.89
CA MET A 192 10.32 -3.45 4.35
C MET A 192 11.16 -2.17 4.47
N GLN A 193 10.56 -0.99 4.27
CA GLN A 193 11.26 0.29 4.41
C GLN A 193 11.60 0.60 5.86
N GLU A 194 10.70 0.35 6.81
CA GLU A 194 10.97 0.47 8.25
C GLU A 194 12.14 -0.43 8.66
N GLU A 195 12.15 -1.67 8.19
CA GLU A 195 13.20 -2.62 8.51
C GLU A 195 14.54 -2.24 7.86
N ARG A 196 14.52 -1.56 6.70
CA ARG A 196 15.74 -1.01 6.07
C ARG A 196 16.27 0.18 6.87
N VAL A 197 15.43 1.18 7.14
CA VAL A 197 15.80 2.37 7.93
C VAL A 197 16.34 1.95 9.28
N LYS A 198 15.70 0.98 9.93
CA LYS A 198 16.16 0.43 11.21
C LYS A 198 17.55 -0.18 11.12
N ARG A 199 17.83 -0.98 10.09
CA ARG A 199 19.18 -1.57 9.89
C ARG A 199 20.23 -0.52 9.55
N GLU A 200 19.88 0.49 8.77
CA GLU A 200 20.78 1.61 8.45
C GLU A 200 21.09 2.44 9.70
N LEU A 201 20.10 2.68 10.56
CA LEU A 201 20.27 3.37 11.84
C LEU A 201 21.08 2.54 12.85
N GLU A 202 20.86 1.24 12.92
CA GLU A 202 21.70 0.32 13.70
C GLU A 202 23.15 0.32 13.18
N ARG A 203 23.34 0.41 11.86
CA ARG A 203 24.66 0.52 11.23
C ARG A 203 25.34 1.85 11.54
N SER A 204 24.67 2.99 11.39
CA SER A 204 25.27 4.29 11.73
C SER A 204 25.65 4.35 13.21
N ARG A 205 24.80 3.78 14.08
CA ARG A 205 25.09 3.64 15.52
C ARG A 205 26.29 2.73 15.79
N THR A 206 26.41 1.61 15.09
CA THR A 206 27.51 0.65 15.28
C THR A 206 28.81 1.06 14.59
N LEU A 207 28.79 1.83 13.49
CA LEU A 207 29.99 2.42 12.91
C LEU A 207 30.64 3.42 13.86
N GLY A 208 29.83 4.22 14.57
CA GLY A 208 30.33 5.09 15.63
C GLY A 208 30.97 4.33 16.81
N SER A 209 30.43 3.15 17.17
CA SER A 209 31.02 2.30 18.23
C SER A 209 32.18 1.41 17.74
N GLY A 210 32.15 1.01 16.46
CA GLY A 210 33.13 0.13 15.82
C GLY A 210 34.44 0.84 15.52
N ALA A 211 34.41 2.11 15.11
CA ALA A 211 35.62 2.94 15.00
C ALA A 211 36.33 3.10 16.36
N GLY A 212 35.57 3.24 17.45
CA GLY A 212 36.13 3.24 18.81
C GLY A 212 36.77 1.90 19.19
N LEU A 213 36.15 0.78 18.81
CA LEU A 213 36.65 -0.57 19.12
C LEU A 213 37.83 -0.98 18.22
N GLU A 214 37.85 -0.53 16.96
CA GLU A 214 38.96 -0.73 16.01
C GLU A 214 40.17 0.14 16.39
N ALA A 215 39.94 1.38 16.82
CA ALA A 215 40.98 2.21 17.43
C ALA A 215 41.58 1.54 18.68
N LEU A 216 40.75 0.93 19.54
CA LEU A 216 41.18 0.12 20.70
C LEU A 216 41.89 -1.19 20.30
N ASN A 217 41.56 -1.77 19.14
CA ASN A 217 42.21 -2.98 18.65
C ASN A 217 43.52 -2.69 17.92
N MET A 218 43.68 -1.52 17.29
CA MET A 218 44.93 -1.04 16.72
C MET A 218 45.98 -0.75 17.81
N THR A 219 45.59 -0.12 18.92
CA THR A 219 46.48 0.02 20.11
C THR A 219 46.86 -1.33 20.70
N SER A 220 45.95 -2.31 20.70
CA SER A 220 46.23 -3.66 21.23
C SER A 220 47.10 -4.52 20.31
N ASN A 221 46.98 -4.40 18.98
CA ASN A 221 47.80 -5.15 18.02
C ASN A 221 49.22 -4.59 17.87
N ASP A 222 49.41 -3.28 18.08
CA ASP A 222 50.76 -2.68 18.15
C ASP A 222 51.53 -3.20 19.38
N ALA A 223 50.83 -3.39 20.51
CA ALA A 223 51.41 -4.01 21.71
C ALA A 223 51.81 -5.48 21.53
N LEU A 224 51.14 -6.23 20.64
CA LEU A 224 51.44 -7.66 20.39
C LEU A 224 52.55 -7.87 19.35
N ARG A 225 52.74 -6.91 18.43
CA ARG A 225 53.76 -6.99 17.36
C ARG A 225 55.19 -6.84 17.90
N THR A 226 55.35 -6.23 19.07
CA THR A 226 56.63 -6.05 19.78
C THR A 226 57.10 -7.32 20.50
N GLN A 227 56.29 -8.38 20.58
CA GLN A 227 56.62 -9.57 21.37
C GLN A 227 57.43 -10.65 20.61
N TYR A 228 57.57 -10.56 19.28
CA TYR A 228 58.18 -11.62 18.44
C TYR A 228 59.49 -11.26 17.73
N ALA A 229 60.08 -10.09 18.00
CA ALA A 229 61.40 -9.72 17.47
C ALA A 229 62.48 -9.80 18.56
N SER A 230 62.88 -11.02 18.93
CA SER A 230 64.01 -11.26 19.83
C SER A 230 65.32 -11.47 19.05
N GLY A 231 66.18 -10.45 19.08
CA GLY A 231 67.60 -10.52 18.69
C GLY A 231 68.40 -9.53 19.56
N PRO A 232 69.54 -9.92 20.15
CA PRO A 232 70.11 -9.16 21.27
C PRO A 232 70.99 -8.01 20.75
N ARG A 233 70.48 -6.78 20.81
CA ARG A 233 71.31 -5.57 20.94
C ARG A 233 70.48 -4.36 21.34
N ALA A 234 71.11 -3.53 22.17
CA ALA A 234 70.55 -2.44 22.93
C ALA A 234 69.75 -1.41 22.11
N SER A 235 68.49 -1.22 22.49
CA SER A 235 67.82 0.08 22.65
C SER A 235 66.42 -0.21 23.21
N THR A 236 66.14 0.35 24.38
CA THR A 236 64.86 0.24 25.10
C THR A 236 63.71 0.83 24.28
N SER A 237 62.97 0.00 23.55
CA SER A 237 61.68 0.36 22.98
C SER A 237 60.61 0.29 24.08
N SER A 238 60.48 1.39 24.82
CA SER A 238 59.44 1.58 25.83
C SER A 238 58.08 1.77 25.17
N SER A 239 57.14 0.92 25.57
CA SER A 239 55.71 1.04 25.35
C SER A 239 55.22 2.45 25.71
N TRP A 240 54.83 3.26 24.72
CA TRP A 240 54.48 4.69 24.87
C TRP A 240 53.09 4.95 25.49
N LEU A 241 52.31 3.93 25.84
CA LEU A 241 50.99 4.14 26.50
C LEU A 241 50.88 3.43 27.84
N GLY A 242 52.01 3.28 28.54
CA GLY A 242 52.00 3.03 29.97
C GLY A 242 51.90 4.36 30.71
N ASP A 243 50.76 4.58 31.38
CA ASP A 243 50.58 5.50 32.54
C ASP A 243 49.75 6.79 32.37
N ALA A 244 49.06 7.01 31.24
CA ALA A 244 48.12 8.14 31.09
C ALA A 244 46.62 7.76 31.11
N SER A 245 46.26 6.57 31.60
CA SER A 245 44.89 6.05 31.58
C SER A 245 43.96 6.60 32.67
N SER A 246 44.18 7.82 33.17
CA SER A 246 43.28 8.46 34.15
C SER A 246 42.69 9.80 33.70
N SER A 247 42.95 10.30 32.48
CA SER A 247 42.41 11.61 32.08
C SER A 247 41.96 11.77 30.62
N PHE A 248 41.99 10.72 29.79
CA PHE A 248 41.24 10.76 28.53
C PHE A 248 39.77 10.45 28.82
N ILE A 249 39.07 11.51 29.20
CA ILE A 249 37.63 11.64 29.07
C ILE A 249 37.33 11.28 27.62
N ALA A 250 36.90 10.04 27.42
CA ALA A 250 36.18 9.62 26.26
C ALA A 250 35.07 10.66 26.02
N ALA A 251 35.03 11.22 24.83
CA ALA A 251 33.88 11.97 24.34
C ALA A 251 32.70 10.99 24.20
N THR A 252 32.16 10.55 25.33
CA THR A 252 30.91 9.81 25.45
C THR A 252 29.80 10.83 25.39
N ILE A 253 29.36 11.15 24.17
CA ILE A 253 28.08 11.85 23.98
C ILE A 253 26.98 10.92 24.53
N GLY A 254 26.51 11.23 25.74
CA GLY A 254 25.16 10.91 26.21
C GLY A 254 24.99 9.66 27.09
N VAL A 255 25.58 9.63 28.29
CA VAL A 255 25.06 8.85 29.44
C VAL A 255 25.34 9.62 30.74
N PRO A 256 24.37 9.85 31.65
CA PRO A 256 24.62 10.58 32.89
C PRO A 256 25.35 9.70 33.92
N ALA A 257 26.41 10.24 34.52
CA ALA A 257 27.20 9.59 35.57
C ALA A 257 26.51 9.69 36.93
N THR A 258 26.42 8.56 37.64
CA THR A 258 26.12 8.50 39.08
C THR A 258 27.41 8.55 39.88
N ASP A 259 27.39 9.40 40.89
CA ASP A 259 28.44 9.76 41.85
C ASP A 259 28.85 8.60 42.76
N GLU A 260 30.14 8.26 42.86
CA GLU A 260 30.69 7.55 44.02
C GLU A 260 32.13 7.97 44.38
N THR A 261 32.19 8.54 45.58
CA THR A 261 33.31 8.84 46.48
C THR A 261 34.31 7.68 46.68
N TYR A 262 35.62 7.94 46.48
CA TYR A 262 36.68 7.14 47.13
C TYR A 262 37.80 8.02 47.71
N ARG A 263 38.31 7.55 48.84
CA ARG A 263 39.02 8.25 49.92
C ARG A 263 40.52 7.90 49.87
N PRO A 264 41.47 8.81 50.18
CA PRO A 264 42.90 8.50 50.12
C PRO A 264 43.42 7.90 51.44
N GLY A 265 44.39 7.01 51.35
CA GLY A 265 45.16 6.44 52.47
C GLY A 265 46.68 6.39 52.17
N PRO A 266 47.57 6.32 53.17
CA PRO A 266 48.84 7.05 53.13
C PRO A 266 50.15 6.22 53.15
N SER A 267 51.20 6.86 52.63
CA SER A 267 52.65 6.84 52.97
C SER A 267 53.50 5.56 52.91
N SER A 268 54.59 5.62 52.15
CA SER A 268 55.96 5.32 52.61
C SER A 268 57.04 6.01 51.74
N PRO A 269 58.25 6.28 52.28
CA PRO A 269 59.19 7.29 51.76
C PRO A 269 60.49 6.70 51.14
N VAL A 270 61.40 7.61 50.74
CA VAL A 270 62.82 7.54 50.27
C VAL A 270 63.12 7.14 48.80
N PRO A 271 64.24 7.61 48.20
CA PRO A 271 65.03 8.84 48.39
C PRO A 271 65.43 9.55 47.06
N ASP A 272 66.00 10.75 47.19
CA ASP A 272 66.60 11.57 46.13
C ASP A 272 67.43 10.76 45.13
N THR A 273 66.99 10.75 43.87
CA THR A 273 67.81 10.39 42.72
C THR A 273 67.69 11.53 41.71
N VAL A 274 68.86 12.10 41.38
CA VAL A 274 69.18 13.08 40.35
C VAL A 274 68.13 13.11 39.22
N PRO A 275 67.62 14.29 38.79
CA PRO A 275 66.71 14.34 37.65
C PRO A 275 67.48 13.83 36.42
N PRO A 276 67.05 12.74 35.75
CA PRO A 276 67.46 12.55 34.38
C PRO A 276 66.86 13.72 33.59
N SER A 277 67.69 14.25 32.70
CA SER A 277 67.36 15.28 31.73
C SER A 277 65.96 15.08 31.15
N ASP A 278 65.20 16.18 31.10
CA ASP A 278 64.07 16.36 30.21
C ASP A 278 64.58 16.24 28.77
N ASP A 279 64.75 15.01 28.30
CA ASP A 279 64.63 14.72 26.88
C ASP A 279 63.13 14.48 26.68
N GLU A 280 62.40 15.59 26.49
CA GLU A 280 61.09 15.60 25.84
C GLU A 280 61.31 15.01 24.43
N ASP A 281 61.35 13.68 24.34
CA ASP A 281 61.25 12.97 23.07
C ASP A 281 59.81 13.18 22.57
N ASP A 282 59.60 14.36 21.96
CA ASP A 282 58.53 14.63 21.02
C ASP A 282 58.67 13.61 19.89
N PHE A 283 58.07 12.43 20.08
CA PHE A 283 57.89 11.44 19.03
C PHE A 283 56.89 12.01 18.01
N GLU A 284 57.39 12.91 17.16
CA GLU A 284 56.69 13.40 15.98
C GLU A 284 56.39 12.19 15.09
N LEU A 285 55.09 11.88 14.94
CA LEU A 285 54.59 10.91 13.97
C LEU A 285 55.29 11.14 12.62
N SER A 286 55.76 10.08 11.95
CA SER A 286 56.39 10.23 10.63
C SER A 286 55.46 11.02 9.71
N SER A 287 55.98 11.98 8.95
CA SER A 287 55.17 12.84 8.07
C SER A 287 54.25 12.04 7.14
N SER A 288 54.64 10.81 6.78
CA SER A 288 53.81 9.84 6.07
C SER A 288 52.64 9.25 6.89
N GLN A 289 52.83 8.94 8.17
CA GLN A 289 51.75 8.44 9.06
C GLN A 289 50.74 9.53 9.40
N ILE A 290 51.20 10.77 9.63
CA ILE A 290 50.29 11.92 9.84
C ILE A 290 49.37 12.09 8.64
N LEU A 291 49.95 12.08 7.44
CA LEU A 291 49.18 12.19 6.20
C LEU A 291 48.20 11.03 6.04
N GLN A 292 48.59 9.81 6.40
CA GLN A 292 47.69 8.65 6.37
C GLN A 292 46.52 8.81 7.35
N PHE A 293 46.78 9.21 8.61
CA PHE A 293 45.73 9.44 9.60
C PHE A 293 44.80 10.59 9.22
N GLU A 294 45.33 11.68 8.66
CA GLU A 294 44.50 12.77 8.14
C GLU A 294 43.59 12.30 7.00
N THR A 295 44.10 11.48 6.08
CA THR A 295 43.29 10.90 5.00
C THR A 295 42.25 9.91 5.52
N GLU A 296 42.58 9.11 6.53
CA GLU A 296 41.66 8.15 7.16
C GLU A 296 40.54 8.86 7.93
N ASN A 297 40.89 9.86 8.74
CA ASN A 297 39.93 10.69 9.45
C ASN A 297 38.99 11.42 8.48
N ALA A 298 39.52 11.96 7.38
CA ALA A 298 38.71 12.59 6.34
C ALA A 298 37.77 11.57 5.66
N ASN A 299 38.23 10.34 5.41
CA ASN A 299 37.40 9.27 4.86
C ASN A 299 36.30 8.82 5.83
N ILE A 300 36.61 8.70 7.13
CA ILE A 300 35.62 8.35 8.16
C ILE A 300 34.54 9.43 8.23
N LEU A 301 34.92 10.71 8.34
CA LEU A 301 33.96 11.81 8.39
C LEU A 301 33.07 11.86 7.14
N ARG A 302 33.66 11.63 5.96
CA ARG A 302 32.92 11.54 4.71
C ARG A 302 31.92 10.38 4.72
N SER A 303 32.33 9.21 5.19
CA SER A 303 31.45 8.04 5.29
C SER A 303 30.32 8.25 6.30
N VAL A 304 30.60 8.91 7.43
CA VAL A 304 29.58 9.27 8.43
C VAL A 304 28.57 10.23 7.82
N GLN A 305 29.04 11.28 7.15
CA GLN A 305 28.16 12.23 6.46
C GLN A 305 27.28 11.54 5.42
N GLU A 306 27.85 10.68 4.58
CA GLU A 306 27.11 9.92 3.56
C GLU A 306 26.07 8.97 4.19
N THR A 307 26.41 8.29 5.28
CA THR A 307 25.44 7.43 6.00
C THR A 307 24.31 8.24 6.62
N LEU A 308 24.59 9.43 7.14
CA LEU A 308 23.59 10.31 7.73
C LEU A 308 22.63 10.85 6.65
N ASP A 309 23.17 11.28 5.51
CA ASP A 309 22.37 11.74 4.37
C ASP A 309 21.47 10.62 3.83
N SER A 310 21.99 9.38 3.73
CA SER A 310 21.20 8.20 3.37
C SER A 310 20.05 7.93 4.35
N VAL A 311 20.32 8.00 5.67
CA VAL A 311 19.30 7.78 6.70
C VAL A 311 18.22 8.85 6.62
N HIS A 312 18.56 10.14 6.51
CA HIS A 312 17.57 11.20 6.37
C HIS A 312 16.73 11.06 5.11
N GLN A 313 17.34 10.65 4.00
CA GLN A 313 16.59 10.39 2.77
C GLN A 313 15.63 9.21 2.94
N ALA A 314 16.05 8.14 3.60
CA ALA A 314 15.22 6.98 3.87
C ALA A 314 14.07 7.30 4.84
N GLU A 315 14.31 8.13 5.88
CA GLU A 315 13.29 8.65 6.79
C GLU A 315 12.24 9.50 6.06
N SER A 316 12.67 10.44 5.22
CA SER A 316 11.76 11.27 4.42
C SER A 316 10.86 10.40 3.53
N ARG A 317 11.44 9.42 2.84
CA ARG A 317 10.69 8.48 2.01
C ARG A 317 9.73 7.60 2.81
N LEU A 318 10.11 7.23 4.04
CA LEU A 318 9.27 6.47 4.96
C LEU A 318 8.08 7.31 5.46
N MET A 319 8.29 8.60 5.72
CA MET A 319 7.20 9.51 6.08
C MET A 319 6.17 9.62 4.94
N GLU A 320 6.63 9.76 3.70
CA GLU A 320 5.74 9.84 2.53
C GLU A 320 4.89 8.57 2.33
N ILE A 321 5.50 7.37 2.43
CA ILE A 321 4.72 6.12 2.30
C ILE A 321 3.72 5.98 3.45
N SER A 322 4.10 6.44 4.65
CA SER A 322 3.22 6.39 5.81
C SER A 322 2.01 7.32 5.64
N ALA A 323 2.21 8.50 5.04
CA ALA A 323 1.14 9.44 4.72
C ALA A 323 0.18 8.86 3.67
N LEU A 324 0.72 8.29 2.57
CA LEU A 324 -0.07 7.62 1.55
C LEU A 324 -0.87 6.45 2.14
N GLN A 325 -0.25 5.64 3.00
CA GLN A 325 -0.94 4.53 3.66
C GLN A 325 -2.07 5.04 4.56
N MET A 326 -1.84 6.08 5.34
CA MET A 326 -2.86 6.62 6.24
C MET A 326 -4.05 7.14 5.44
N GLU A 327 -3.81 7.84 4.33
CA GLU A 327 -4.87 8.26 3.40
C GLU A 327 -5.65 7.05 2.85
N LEU A 328 -4.95 5.99 2.40
CA LEU A 328 -5.60 4.78 1.88
C LEU A 328 -6.45 4.08 2.94
N VAL A 329 -5.97 3.99 4.18
CA VAL A 329 -6.70 3.34 5.28
C VAL A 329 -7.92 4.17 5.67
N GLU A 330 -7.77 5.51 5.80
CA GLU A 330 -8.89 6.40 6.08
C GLU A 330 -9.97 6.28 4.98
N HIS A 331 -9.54 6.26 3.73
CA HIS A 331 -10.45 6.09 2.60
C HIS A 331 -11.16 4.74 2.63
N LEU A 332 -10.44 3.65 2.93
CA LEU A 332 -11.01 2.32 3.05
C LEU A 332 -12.06 2.24 4.17
N THR A 333 -11.83 2.90 5.31
CA THR A 333 -12.81 2.96 6.40
C THR A 333 -14.10 3.64 5.96
N LYS A 334 -14.00 4.82 5.32
CA LYS A 334 -15.17 5.53 4.77
C LYS A 334 -15.89 4.69 3.70
N GLN A 335 -15.14 4.02 2.83
CA GLN A 335 -15.69 3.17 1.78
C GLN A 335 -16.41 1.93 2.32
N THR A 336 -15.95 1.36 3.43
CA THR A 336 -16.56 0.17 4.02
C THR A 336 -17.99 0.47 4.44
N GLU A 337 -18.21 1.58 5.16
CA GLU A 337 -19.55 2.02 5.56
C GLU A 337 -20.47 2.28 4.36
N LEU A 338 -19.97 2.99 3.35
CA LEU A 338 -20.75 3.27 2.13
C LEU A 338 -21.08 2.01 1.33
N THR A 339 -20.16 1.05 1.26
CA THR A 339 -20.35 -0.20 0.53
C THR A 339 -21.39 -1.07 1.22
N ASP A 340 -21.36 -1.14 2.55
CA ASP A 340 -22.35 -1.88 3.34
C ASP A 340 -23.76 -1.27 3.18
N GLN A 341 -23.88 0.05 3.24
CA GLN A 341 -25.14 0.75 3.00
C GLN A 341 -25.70 0.47 1.59
N LEU A 342 -24.88 0.60 0.55
CA LEU A 342 -25.30 0.32 -0.83
C LEU A 342 -25.72 -1.14 -1.04
N TYR A 343 -25.05 -2.07 -0.35
CA TYR A 343 -25.39 -3.49 -0.41
C TYR A 343 -26.74 -3.78 0.26
N GLU A 344 -26.98 -3.22 1.45
CA GLU A 344 -28.27 -3.34 2.13
C GLU A 344 -29.40 -2.72 1.31
N ASP A 345 -29.18 -1.54 0.74
CA ASP A 345 -30.14 -0.85 -0.12
C ASP A 345 -30.49 -1.67 -1.36
N ALA A 346 -29.49 -2.27 -2.03
CA ALA A 346 -29.72 -3.12 -3.20
C ALA A 346 -30.56 -4.36 -2.87
N ILE A 347 -30.32 -5.01 -1.73
CA ILE A 347 -31.10 -6.17 -1.27
C ILE A 347 -32.52 -5.76 -0.90
N ALA A 348 -32.67 -4.67 -0.14
CA ALA A 348 -33.96 -4.17 0.28
C ALA A 348 -34.82 -3.75 -0.93
N SER A 349 -34.21 -3.08 -1.91
CA SER A 349 -34.84 -2.69 -3.17
C SER A 349 -35.37 -3.90 -3.94
N THR A 350 -34.56 -4.96 -4.04
CA THR A 350 -34.96 -6.22 -4.68
C THR A 350 -36.18 -6.86 -3.99
N SER A 351 -36.15 -6.96 -2.66
CA SER A 351 -37.26 -7.55 -1.89
C SER A 351 -38.55 -6.74 -2.01
N MET A 352 -38.44 -5.40 -1.98
CA MET A 352 -39.61 -4.52 -2.12
C MET A 352 -40.26 -4.67 -3.49
N VAL A 353 -39.47 -4.76 -4.55
CA VAL A 353 -39.98 -4.90 -5.92
C VAL A 353 -40.56 -6.28 -6.16
N GLU A 354 -39.96 -7.35 -5.62
CA GLU A 354 -40.53 -8.69 -5.69
C GLU A 354 -41.95 -8.71 -5.10
N LYS A 355 -42.10 -8.14 -3.89
CA LYS A 355 -43.41 -7.99 -3.22
C LYS A 355 -44.35 -7.10 -4.03
N GLY A 356 -43.86 -5.98 -4.57
CA GLY A 356 -44.63 -5.07 -5.41
C GLY A 356 -45.14 -5.74 -6.69
N ASN A 357 -44.32 -6.54 -7.36
CA ASN A 357 -44.69 -7.29 -8.56
C ASN A 357 -45.77 -8.35 -8.26
N VAL A 358 -45.70 -9.00 -7.11
CA VAL A 358 -46.76 -9.92 -6.65
C VAL A 358 -48.07 -9.16 -6.44
N GLN A 359 -48.03 -8.03 -5.75
CA GLN A 359 -49.21 -7.17 -5.53
C GLN A 359 -49.80 -6.64 -6.83
N LEU A 360 -48.97 -6.26 -7.81
CA LEU A 360 -49.43 -5.81 -9.13
C LEU A 360 -50.12 -6.94 -9.91
N ARG A 361 -49.60 -8.17 -9.85
CA ARG A 361 -50.24 -9.34 -10.46
C ARG A 361 -51.57 -9.66 -9.79
N GLU A 362 -51.62 -9.58 -8.46
CA GLU A 362 -52.83 -9.81 -7.68
C GLU A 362 -53.88 -8.72 -7.96
N ALA A 363 -53.49 -7.45 -7.98
CA ALA A 363 -54.35 -6.33 -8.35
C ALA A 363 -54.90 -6.48 -9.78
N ARG A 364 -54.08 -6.94 -10.73
CA ARG A 364 -54.53 -7.23 -12.10
C ARG A 364 -55.58 -8.33 -12.12
N ARG A 365 -55.38 -9.43 -11.38
CA ARG A 365 -56.39 -10.50 -11.24
C ARG A 365 -57.68 -9.97 -10.64
N ARG A 366 -57.59 -9.25 -9.51
CA ARG A 366 -58.75 -8.64 -8.83
C ARG A 366 -59.50 -7.64 -9.72
N SER A 367 -58.79 -6.89 -10.56
CA SER A 367 -59.42 -5.95 -11.51
C SER A 367 -60.23 -6.67 -12.60
N LYS A 368 -59.76 -7.84 -13.06
CA LYS A 368 -60.48 -8.67 -14.04
C LYS A 368 -61.75 -9.23 -13.42
N ASP A 369 -61.65 -9.75 -12.19
CA ASP A 369 -62.79 -10.31 -11.47
C ASP A 369 -63.83 -9.21 -11.19
N SER A 370 -63.41 -8.03 -10.73
CA SER A 370 -64.30 -6.88 -10.51
C SER A 370 -65.05 -6.47 -11.79
N ARG A 371 -64.37 -6.42 -12.93
CA ARG A 371 -65.02 -6.11 -14.22
C ARG A 371 -66.05 -7.17 -14.62
N LEU A 372 -65.76 -8.45 -14.37
CA LEU A 372 -66.70 -9.54 -14.63
C LEU A 372 -67.94 -9.42 -13.75
N PHE A 373 -67.78 -9.16 -12.45
CA PHE A 373 -68.90 -8.97 -11.52
C PHE A 373 -69.79 -7.77 -11.92
N ILE A 374 -69.19 -6.65 -12.31
CA ILE A 374 -69.95 -5.47 -12.79
C ILE A 374 -70.74 -5.81 -14.06
N LEU A 375 -70.15 -6.58 -14.98
CA LEU A 375 -70.83 -6.99 -16.22
C LEU A 375 -72.03 -7.91 -15.91
N VAL A 376 -71.83 -8.92 -15.05
CA VAL A 376 -72.91 -9.81 -14.60
C VAL A 376 -74.03 -9.02 -13.90
N PHE A 377 -73.68 -8.05 -13.05
CA PHE A 377 -74.65 -7.18 -12.38
C PHE A 377 -75.51 -6.40 -13.38
N PHE A 378 -74.91 -5.79 -14.40
CA PHE A 378 -75.66 -5.07 -15.43
C PHE A 378 -76.56 -6.00 -16.26
N ILE A 379 -76.11 -7.21 -16.61
CA ILE A 379 -76.95 -8.19 -17.29
C ILE A 379 -78.16 -8.57 -16.43
N LEU A 380 -77.93 -8.89 -15.15
CA LEU A 380 -79.00 -9.28 -14.22
C LEU A 380 -79.99 -8.14 -14.02
N SER A 381 -79.50 -6.91 -13.83
CA SER A 381 -80.34 -5.72 -13.69
C SER A 381 -81.16 -5.44 -14.95
N SER A 382 -80.56 -5.58 -16.14
CA SER A 382 -81.27 -5.42 -17.42
C SER A 382 -82.38 -6.45 -17.61
N LEU A 383 -82.13 -7.72 -17.25
CA LEU A 383 -83.14 -8.78 -17.33
C LEU A 383 -84.28 -8.56 -16.33
N SER A 384 -83.97 -8.12 -15.11
CA SER A 384 -84.99 -7.77 -14.11
C SER A 384 -85.91 -6.64 -14.58
N LEU A 385 -85.36 -5.61 -15.23
CA LEU A 385 -86.15 -4.51 -15.80
C LEU A 385 -87.02 -4.99 -16.98
N LEU A 386 -86.51 -5.87 -17.84
CA LEU A 386 -87.29 -6.46 -18.93
C LEU A 386 -88.49 -7.25 -18.39
N PHE A 387 -88.27 -8.07 -17.37
CA PHE A 387 -89.32 -8.89 -16.76
C PHE A 387 -90.40 -8.04 -16.09
N LEU A 388 -90.00 -6.99 -15.37
CA LEU A 388 -90.92 -6.04 -14.71
C LEU A 388 -91.68 -5.14 -15.68
N HIS A 389 -91.19 -4.97 -16.91
CA HIS A 389 -91.92 -4.24 -17.96
C HIS A 389 -92.86 -5.16 -18.75
N TYR A 390 -92.52 -6.44 -18.88
CA TYR A 390 -93.33 -7.41 -19.63
C TYR A 390 -94.55 -7.93 -18.85
N TYR A 391 -94.52 -7.85 -17.53
CA TYR A 391 -95.58 -8.29 -16.61
C TYR A 391 -96.14 -7.08 -15.86
#